data_AF-A0A922HXN7-F1
#
_entry.id   AF-A0A922HXN7-F1
#
_cell.length_a   1.000
_cell.length_b   1.000
_cell.length_c   1.000
_cell.angle_alpha   90.00
_cell.angle_beta   90.00
_cell.angle_gamma   90.00
#
_symmetry.space_group_name_H-M   'P 1'
#
loop_
_entity.id
_entity.type
_entity.pdbx_description
1 polymer ?
#
loop_
_entity_poly.entity_id
_entity_poly.type
_entity_poly.pdbx_seq_one_letter_code
_entity_poly.pdbx_strand_id
1 'polypeptide(L)'
;MDFISCQFLSGHGKFGEYLSRFRIRSDSYCWCGAADQDPVHLVCRCPRFSRERSFLEIRSGTNLTEDNLSFMFQLFPERLDYFLY
;
A
#
# COMPACT_ATOMS: atom_id res chain seq x y z
N MET A 1 -8.49 14.72 -3.31
CA MET A 1 -7.83 13.58 -2.64
C MET A 1 -8.92 12.86 -1.86
N ASP A 2 -9.17 11.59 -2.20
CA ASP A 2 -10.22 10.79 -1.59
C ASP A 2 -9.75 10.17 -0.25
N PHE A 3 -10.70 9.59 0.49
CA PHE A 3 -10.46 8.99 1.81
C PHE A 3 -9.39 7.89 1.77
N ILE A 4 -9.41 7.03 0.76
CA ILE A 4 -8.50 5.87 0.67
C ILE A 4 -7.07 6.36 0.40
N SER A 5 -6.90 7.30 -0.52
CA SER A 5 -5.60 7.94 -0.78
C SER A 5 -5.02 8.60 0.48
N CYS A 6 -5.85 9.28 1.28
CA CYS A 6 -5.41 9.93 2.51
C CYS A 6 -4.91 8.91 3.55
N GLN A 7 -5.64 7.80 3.72
CA GLN A 7 -5.24 6.71 4.63
C GLN A 7 -3.92 6.07 4.19
N PHE A 8 -3.71 5.89 2.88
CA PHE A 8 -2.46 5.37 2.32
C PHE A 8 -1.28 6.29 2.59
N LEU A 9 -1.41 7.57 2.25
CA LEU A 9 -0.32 8.55 2.35
C LEU A 9 0.07 8.85 3.79
N SER A 10 -0.89 8.81 4.72
CA SER A 10 -0.62 8.99 6.15
C SER A 10 -0.20 7.71 6.87
N GLY A 11 -0.32 6.55 6.22
CA GLY A 11 -0.13 5.26 6.87
C GLY A 11 -1.19 4.95 7.94
N HIS A 12 -2.32 5.65 7.98
CA HIS A 12 -3.38 5.47 8.99
C HIS A 12 -4.44 4.41 8.64
N GLY A 13 -4.23 3.65 7.56
CA GLY A 13 -5.12 2.57 7.12
C GLY A 13 -5.06 1.29 7.96
N LYS A 14 -5.62 0.20 7.45
CA LYS A 14 -5.57 -1.14 8.06
C LYS A 14 -4.19 -1.81 7.91
N PHE A 15 -3.14 -1.03 8.09
CA PHE A 15 -1.76 -1.48 7.98
C PHE A 15 -1.33 -2.09 9.30
N GLY A 16 -0.71 -3.26 9.25
CA GLY A 16 -0.25 -3.98 10.44
C GLY A 16 0.66 -3.11 11.32
N GLU A 17 1.55 -2.32 10.70
CA GLU A 17 2.40 -1.37 11.43
C GLU A 17 1.57 -0.35 12.22
N TYR A 18 0.58 0.27 11.58
CA TYR A 18 -0.30 1.24 12.22
C TYR A 18 -1.15 0.61 13.32
N LEU A 19 -1.80 -0.53 13.05
CA LEU A 19 -2.65 -1.21 14.02
C LEU A 19 -1.86 -1.73 15.24
N SER A 20 -0.61 -2.17 15.03
CA SER A 20 0.29 -2.60 16.10
C SER A 20 0.65 -1.43 17.04
N ARG A 21 0.90 -0.24 16.49
CA ARG A 21 1.19 0.97 17.29
C ARG A 21 0.07 1.33 18.28
N PHE A 22 -1.18 1.07 17.90
CA PHE A 22 -2.37 1.29 18.75
C PHE A 22 -2.81 0.04 19.53
N ARG A 23 -2.01 -1.04 19.50
CA ARG A 23 -2.28 -2.33 20.16
C ARG A 23 -3.61 -2.98 19.74
N ILE A 24 -4.08 -2.65 18.54
CA ILE A 24 -5.25 -3.29 17.91
C ILE A 24 -4.84 -4.65 17.33
N ARG A 25 -3.60 -4.76 16.87
CA ARG A 25 -2.97 -6.00 16.39
C ARG A 25 -1.75 -6.34 17.25
N SER A 26 -1.47 -7.63 17.40
CA SER A 26 -0.32 -8.16 18.16
C SER A 26 1.04 -7.85 17.55
N ASP A 27 1.11 -7.70 16.23
CA ASP A 27 2.33 -7.59 15.45
C ASP A 27 2.12 -6.71 14.22
N SER A 28 3.23 -6.19 13.67
CA SER A 28 3.24 -5.39 12.45
C SER A 28 3.34 -6.21 11.16
N TYR A 29 3.39 -7.54 11.24
CA TYR A 29 3.81 -8.38 10.13
C TYR A 29 2.88 -8.31 8.93
N CYS A 30 3.43 -8.37 7.72
CA CYS A 30 2.61 -8.58 6.54
C CYS A 30 2.27 -10.07 6.40
N TRP A 31 1.11 -10.37 5.80
CA TRP A 31 0.73 -11.75 5.48
C TRP A 31 1.63 -12.41 4.43
N CYS A 32 2.49 -11.64 3.76
CA CYS A 32 3.55 -12.18 2.92
C CYS A 32 4.78 -12.68 3.71
N GLY A 33 4.82 -12.45 5.03
CA GLY A 33 5.95 -12.79 5.90
C GLY A 33 6.94 -11.65 6.16
N ALA A 34 6.73 -10.46 5.57
CA ALA A 34 7.55 -9.29 5.88
C ALA A 34 7.32 -8.79 7.31
N ALA A 35 8.38 -8.25 7.93
CA ALA A 35 8.35 -7.78 9.32
C ALA A 35 7.44 -6.55 9.51
N ASP A 36 7.22 -5.73 8.50
CA ASP A 36 6.31 -4.59 8.63
C ASP A 36 5.37 -4.52 7.43
N GLN A 37 4.08 -4.44 7.74
CA GLN A 37 3.02 -4.17 6.79
C GLN A 37 2.77 -2.67 6.78
N ASP A 38 3.60 -1.97 6.03
CA ASP A 38 3.46 -0.55 5.74
C ASP A 38 2.86 -0.33 4.32
N PRO A 39 2.35 0.87 4.00
CA PRO A 39 1.74 1.16 2.70
C PRO A 39 2.70 0.98 1.52
N VAL A 40 3.97 1.37 1.71
CA VAL A 40 5.03 1.26 0.70
C VAL A 40 5.32 -0.20 0.40
N HIS A 41 5.39 -1.04 1.45
CA HIS A 41 5.58 -2.47 1.32
C HIS A 41 4.46 -3.06 0.47
N LEU A 42 3.20 -2.77 0.80
CA LEU A 42 2.06 -3.32 0.08
C LEU A 42 2.07 -2.99 -1.41
N VAL A 43 2.39 -1.76 -1.77
CA VAL A 43 2.35 -1.31 -3.17
C VAL A 43 3.61 -1.67 -3.94
N CYS A 44 4.80 -1.37 -3.39
CA CYS A 44 6.07 -1.48 -4.12
C CYS A 44 6.77 -2.84 -3.96
N ARG A 45 6.53 -3.58 -2.88
CA ARG A 45 7.40 -4.72 -2.49
C ARG A 45 6.64 -6.03 -2.30
N CYS A 46 5.41 -6.00 -1.80
CA CYS A 46 4.67 -7.16 -1.34
C CYS A 46 4.35 -8.13 -2.50
N PRO A 47 4.82 -9.38 -2.44
CA PRO A 47 4.63 -10.34 -3.54
C PRO A 47 3.16 -10.69 -3.76
N ARG A 48 2.30 -10.55 -2.74
CA ARG A 48 0.86 -10.80 -2.84
C ARG A 48 0.15 -9.83 -3.79
N PHE A 49 0.68 -8.62 -3.94
CA PHE A 49 0.14 -7.58 -4.82
C PHE A 49 0.97 -7.40 -6.09
N SER A 50 1.79 -8.40 -6.45
CA SER A 50 2.64 -8.35 -7.66
C SER A 50 1.81 -8.14 -8.92
N ARG A 51 0.65 -8.79 -9.03
CA ARG A 51 -0.24 -8.66 -10.18
C ARG A 51 -0.81 -7.26 -10.32
N GLU A 52 -1.32 -6.70 -9.21
CA GLU A 52 -1.91 -5.36 -9.16
C GLU A 52 -0.85 -4.30 -9.44
N ARG A 53 0.36 -4.47 -8.87
CA ARG A 53 1.51 -3.62 -9.15
C ARG A 53 1.87 -3.64 -10.63
N SER A 54 2.09 -4.82 -11.21
CA SER A 54 2.44 -4.92 -12.64
C SER A 54 1.36 -4.31 -13.54
N PHE A 55 0.08 -4.47 -13.19
CA PHE A 55 -1.00 -3.80 -13.93
C PHE A 55 -0.88 -2.27 -13.88
N LEU A 56 -0.62 -1.71 -12.70
CA LEU A 56 -0.43 -0.27 -12.53
C LEU A 56 0.84 0.24 -13.22
N GLU A 57 1.93 -0.54 -13.19
CA GLU A 57 3.19 -0.19 -13.86
C GLU A 57 3.02 -0.15 -15.38
N ILE A 58 2.35 -1.15 -15.96
CA ILE A 58 2.03 -1.19 -17.39
C ILE A 58 1.13 0.00 -17.77
N ARG A 59 0.11 0.29 -16.96
CA ARG A 59 -0.85 1.37 -17.24
C ARG A 59 -0.23 2.75 -17.10
N SER A 60 0.66 2.94 -16.13
CA SER A 60 1.36 4.20 -15.89
C SER A 60 2.57 4.42 -16.79
N GLY A 61 3.09 3.34 -17.40
CA GLY A 61 4.31 3.38 -18.18
C GLY A 61 5.58 3.57 -17.35
N THR A 62 5.52 3.34 -16.03
CA THR A 62 6.65 3.49 -15.11
C THR A 62 6.59 2.44 -13.98
N ASN A 63 7.72 2.19 -13.33
CA ASN A 63 7.76 1.28 -12.18
C ASN A 63 7.22 1.95 -10.92
N LEU A 64 6.56 1.19 -10.03
CA LEU A 64 6.03 1.72 -8.78
C LEU A 64 7.14 1.78 -7.73
N THR A 65 7.50 3.00 -7.33
CA THR A 65 8.57 3.28 -6.37
C THR A 65 8.09 4.25 -5.31
N GLU A 66 8.74 4.28 -4.15
CA GLU A 66 8.42 5.20 -3.05
C GLU A 66 8.28 6.65 -3.51
N ASP A 67 9.17 7.08 -4.40
CA ASP A 67 9.24 8.45 -4.92
C ASP A 67 8.01 8.85 -5.74
N ASN A 68 7.33 7.88 -6.37
CA ASN A 68 6.20 8.14 -7.26
C ASN A 68 4.85 7.67 -6.72
N LEU A 69 4.80 7.07 -5.53
CA LEU A 69 3.56 6.58 -4.91
C LEU A 69 2.49 7.67 -4.78
N SER A 70 2.88 8.86 -4.33
CA SER A 70 1.95 9.98 -4.14
C SER A 70 1.26 10.39 -5.43
N PHE A 71 2.02 10.45 -6.53
CA PHE A 71 1.51 10.74 -7.85
C PHE A 71 0.65 9.58 -8.40
N MET A 72 1.09 8.34 -8.20
CA MET A 72 0.34 7.15 -8.64
C MET A 72 -1.04 7.05 -7.99
N PHE A 73 -1.16 7.44 -6.71
CA PHE A 73 -2.42 7.45 -5.98
C PHE A 73 -3.37 8.56 -6.45
N GLN A 74 -2.85 9.67 -6.96
CA GLN A 74 -3.66 10.72 -7.58
C GLN A 74 -4.19 10.30 -8.96
N LEU A 75 -3.42 9.52 -9.72
CA LEU A 75 -3.81 9.08 -11.05
C LEU A 75 -4.79 7.90 -11.05
N PHE A 76 -4.71 7.03 -10.04
CA PHE A 76 -5.44 5.76 -10.02
C PHE A 76 -6.11 5.45 -8.67
N PRO A 77 -6.94 6.37 -8.13
CA PRO A 77 -7.53 6.22 -6.79
C PRO A 77 -8.45 4.99 -6.69
N GLU A 78 -9.17 4.63 -7.75
CA GLU A 78 -10.07 3.47 -7.79
C GLU A 78 -9.38 2.09 -7.75
N ARG A 79 -8.06 2.03 -7.61
CA ARG A 79 -7.31 0.77 -7.50
C ARG A 79 -6.59 0.60 -6.17
N LEU A 80 -6.70 1.57 -5.26
CA LEU A 80 -6.00 1.57 -3.98
C LEU A 80 -6.67 0.69 -2.94
N ASP A 81 -7.98 0.51 -3.05
CA ASP A 81 -8.77 -0.42 -2.24
C ASP A 81 -8.23 -1.85 -2.30
N TYR A 82 -7.72 -2.30 -3.45
CA TYR A 82 -7.10 -3.63 -3.60
C TYR A 82 -5.93 -3.85 -2.65
N PHE A 83 -5.20 -2.81 -2.26
CA PHE A 83 -4.04 -2.92 -1.38
C PHE A 83 -4.39 -2.81 0.11
N LEU A 84 -5.67 -2.63 0.47
CA LEU A 84 -6.15 -2.54 1.86
C LEU A 84 -6.74 -3.85 2.43
N TYR A 85 -6.69 -4.94 1.67
CA TYR A 85 -7.26 -6.26 2.05
C TYR A 85 -6.21 -7.30 2.39
#